data_AF-A0A2E0HYE9-F1
#
_entry.id   AF-A0A2E0HYE9-F1
#
_cell.length_a   1.000
_cell.length_b   1.000
_cell.length_c   1.000
_cell.angle_alpha   90.00
_cell.angle_beta   90.00
_cell.angle_gamma   90.00
#
_symmetry.space_group_name_H-M   'P 1'
#
loop_
_entity.id
_entity.type
_entity.pdbx_description
1 polymer ?
#
loop_
_entity_poly.entity_id
_entity_poly.type
_entity_poly.pdbx_seq_one_letter_code
_entity_poly.pdbx_strand_id
1 'polypeptide(L)'
;MAKGFTVKANAPKPKKVEDAFNLAAAQEMVKGKAIVFCLPGRGVSYQFLKSFVQLCFDLVQRGASIQISQDYSSMVNFARCKVLGANVLRGPNQLPWDGKLKYDYQLWIDSDIVFDTEKFYRLVAMDKDIACGWYMTEDGKTTSVAHWLEEDDFAKNGGVMNHETGESISRRRKPFTVDYTGFGWTLIKHGVFENEEMVYPWFAPKMQVFDSGEVQDMCGEDVSFCLDAKEAGYEIWCDPLIRVGHEKTRVI
;
A
#
# COMPACT_ATOMS: atom_id res chain seq x y z
N MET A 1 26.07 7.80 -61.61
CA MET A 1 25.07 7.41 -60.60
C MET A 1 25.63 7.69 -59.22
N ALA A 2 25.02 8.61 -58.47
CA ALA A 2 25.52 9.06 -57.17
C ALA A 2 25.35 7.98 -56.10
N LYS A 3 26.40 7.72 -55.32
CA LYS A 3 26.36 6.81 -54.15
C LYS A 3 25.52 7.48 -53.06
N GLY A 4 24.32 6.95 -52.80
CA GLY A 4 23.45 7.40 -51.71
C GLY A 4 24.09 7.09 -50.35
N PHE A 5 24.34 8.13 -49.57
CA PHE A 5 24.73 8.03 -48.17
C PHE A 5 23.50 7.66 -47.33
N THR A 6 23.51 6.49 -46.69
CA THR A 6 22.52 6.12 -45.67
C THR A 6 22.99 6.63 -44.31
N VAL A 7 22.36 7.69 -43.81
CA VAL A 7 22.55 8.15 -42.43
C VAL A 7 21.79 7.21 -41.51
N LYS A 8 22.50 6.33 -40.80
CA LYS A 8 21.92 5.58 -39.67
C LYS A 8 21.73 6.55 -38.52
N ALA A 9 20.51 7.04 -38.34
CA ALA A 9 20.15 7.78 -37.13
C ALA A 9 20.32 6.86 -35.91
N ASN A 10 21.12 7.29 -34.93
CA ASN A 10 21.22 6.58 -33.66
C ASN A 10 19.84 6.54 -33.00
N ALA A 11 19.42 5.36 -32.54
CA ALA A 11 18.21 5.22 -31.75
C ALA A 11 18.27 6.20 -30.56
N PRO A 12 17.17 6.91 -30.25
CA PRO A 12 17.16 7.87 -29.15
C PRO A 12 17.55 7.14 -27.86
N LYS A 13 18.65 7.59 -27.23
CA LYS A 13 19.03 7.09 -25.90
C LYS A 13 17.84 7.35 -24.97
N PRO A 14 17.37 6.35 -24.19
CA PRO A 14 16.31 6.58 -23.22
C PRO A 14 16.75 7.72 -22.30
N LYS A 15 15.98 8.81 -22.26
CA LYS A 15 16.20 9.87 -21.27
C LYS A 15 16.09 9.21 -19.90
N LYS A 16 17.18 9.21 -19.12
CA LYS A 16 17.09 8.99 -17.68
C LYS A 16 16.18 10.10 -17.15
N VAL A 17 14.95 9.74 -16.80
CA VAL A 17 14.09 10.62 -16.01
C VAL A 17 14.75 10.63 -14.63
N GLU A 18 15.33 11.77 -14.27
CA GLU A 18 15.85 11.98 -12.92
C GLU A 18 14.68 11.90 -11.95
N ASP A 19 14.86 11.09 -10.91
CA ASP A 19 13.92 11.00 -9.80
C ASP A 19 13.88 12.35 -9.09
N ALA A 20 12.70 12.98 -9.07
CA ALA A 20 12.50 14.30 -8.47
C ALA A 20 12.41 14.26 -6.94
N PHE A 21 12.57 13.09 -6.32
CA PHE A 21 12.49 12.90 -4.88
C PHE A 21 13.52 13.74 -4.12
N ASN A 22 13.03 14.55 -3.19
CA ASN A 22 13.86 15.35 -2.28
C ASN A 22 13.68 14.86 -0.84
N LEU A 23 14.67 14.10 -0.36
CA LEU A 23 14.67 13.53 0.98
C LEU A 23 14.59 14.60 2.08
N ALA A 24 15.27 15.73 1.94
CA ALA A 24 15.28 16.79 2.94
C ALA A 24 13.91 17.46 3.07
N ALA A 25 13.22 17.68 1.94
CA ALA A 25 11.86 18.21 1.94
C ALA A 25 10.89 17.22 2.59
N ALA A 26 10.98 15.92 2.24
CA ALA A 26 10.16 14.87 2.85
C ALA A 26 10.40 14.73 4.36
N GLN A 27 11.64 14.89 4.82
CA GLN A 27 11.98 14.91 6.25
C GLN A 27 11.34 16.09 6.98
N GLU A 28 11.28 17.28 6.38
CA GLU A 28 10.63 18.43 7.00
C GLU A 28 9.09 18.25 7.08
N MET A 29 8.47 17.59 6.10
CA MET A 29 7.03 17.27 6.13
C MET A 29 6.61 16.39 7.32
N VAL A 30 7.55 15.61 7.85
CA VAL A 30 7.33 14.68 8.98
C VAL A 30 7.45 15.38 10.33
N LYS A 31 8.10 16.54 10.38
CA LYS A 31 8.35 17.25 11.64
C LYS A 31 7.04 17.66 12.32
N GLY A 32 6.90 17.29 13.59
CA GLY A 32 5.71 17.56 14.39
C GLY A 32 4.50 16.67 14.05
N LYS A 33 4.64 15.71 13.13
CA LYS A 33 3.58 14.75 12.79
C LYS A 33 3.49 13.63 13.81
N ALA A 34 2.27 13.19 14.07
CA ALA A 34 1.98 12.01 14.88
C ALA A 34 1.70 10.81 13.98
N ILE A 35 2.53 9.77 14.07
CA ILE A 35 2.47 8.60 13.19
C ILE A 35 2.11 7.38 14.03
N VAL A 36 1.09 6.63 13.63
CA VAL A 36 0.76 5.35 14.23
C VAL A 36 1.21 4.23 13.30
N PHE A 37 2.06 3.35 13.80
CA PHE A 37 2.42 2.12 13.13
C PHE A 37 1.34 1.07 13.37
N CYS A 38 0.67 0.65 12.30
CA CYS A 38 -0.40 -0.34 12.31
C CYS A 38 0.19 -1.71 11.91
N LEU A 39 0.42 -2.56 12.91
CA LEU A 39 1.19 -3.80 12.79
C LEU A 39 0.32 -5.03 13.08
N PRO A 40 -0.34 -5.63 12.08
CA PRO A 40 -1.03 -6.90 12.26
C PRO A 40 -0.02 -8.06 12.37
N GLY A 41 -0.23 -8.99 13.30
CA GLY A 41 0.62 -10.19 13.44
C GLY A 41 1.20 -10.38 14.84
N ARG A 42 1.75 -11.56 15.18
CA ARG A 42 2.29 -11.85 16.54
C ARG A 42 3.81 -11.72 16.68
N GLY A 43 4.52 -11.68 15.58
CA GLY A 43 5.97 -11.75 15.59
C GLY A 43 6.53 -11.30 14.25
N VAL A 44 7.81 -10.95 14.27
CA VAL A 44 8.55 -10.37 13.14
C VAL A 44 9.94 -11.00 13.09
N SER A 45 10.61 -10.95 11.94
CA SER A 45 12.00 -11.38 11.84
C SER A 45 12.97 -10.33 12.39
N TYR A 46 14.23 -10.73 12.62
CA TYR A 46 15.29 -9.77 12.96
C TYR A 46 15.56 -8.78 11.83
N GLN A 47 15.26 -9.13 10.59
CA GLN A 47 15.39 -8.22 9.46
C GLN A 47 14.35 -7.10 9.56
N PHE A 48 13.08 -7.45 9.77
CA PHE A 48 12.02 -6.48 10.04
C PHE A 48 12.37 -5.60 11.25
N LEU A 49 12.78 -6.22 12.37
CA LEU A 49 13.04 -5.50 13.62
C LEU A 49 14.12 -4.42 13.44
N LYS A 50 15.19 -4.72 12.69
CA LYS A 50 16.24 -3.74 12.39
C LYS A 50 15.71 -2.57 11.57
N SER A 51 14.97 -2.85 10.50
CA SER A 51 14.35 -1.82 9.65
C SER A 51 13.38 -0.94 10.45
N PHE A 52 12.55 -1.55 11.27
CA PHE A 52 11.56 -0.86 12.10
C PHE A 52 12.21 0.02 13.16
N VAL A 53 13.19 -0.50 13.90
CA VAL A 53 13.91 0.28 14.92
C VAL A 53 14.64 1.47 14.29
N GLN A 54 15.26 1.27 13.12
CA GLN A 54 15.91 2.36 12.37
C GLN A 54 14.90 3.45 11.99
N LEU A 55 13.75 3.06 11.42
CA LEU A 55 12.68 4.00 11.07
C LEU A 55 12.20 4.79 12.30
N CYS A 56 11.95 4.12 13.43
CA CYS A 56 11.55 4.78 14.67
C CYS A 56 12.56 5.85 15.12
N PHE A 57 13.86 5.53 15.12
CA PHE A 57 14.91 6.51 15.47
C PHE A 57 14.93 7.69 14.50
N ASP A 58 14.87 7.44 13.20
CA ASP A 58 14.91 8.48 12.20
C ASP A 58 13.72 9.44 12.33
N LEU A 59 12.51 8.94 12.58
CA LEU A 59 11.31 9.77 12.75
C LEU A 59 11.38 10.63 14.01
N VAL A 60 11.77 10.04 15.15
CA VAL A 60 11.90 10.78 16.41
C VAL A 60 12.99 11.85 16.31
N GLN A 61 14.13 11.55 15.67
CA GLN A 61 15.18 12.53 15.41
C GLN A 61 14.73 13.68 14.50
N ARG A 62 13.75 13.44 13.62
CA ARG A 62 13.10 14.48 12.79
C ARG A 62 11.93 15.17 13.47
N GLY A 63 11.67 14.87 14.74
CA GLY A 63 10.65 15.57 15.54
C GLY A 63 9.23 15.09 15.30
N ALA A 64 9.03 13.92 14.72
CA ALA A 64 7.73 13.24 14.74
C ALA A 64 7.51 12.53 16.08
N SER A 65 6.24 12.37 16.46
CA SER A 65 5.84 11.43 17.50
C SER A 65 5.38 10.13 16.86
N ILE A 66 5.67 9.01 17.52
CA ILE A 66 5.33 7.68 17.03
C ILE A 66 4.52 6.93 18.08
N GLN A 67 3.58 6.11 17.63
CA GLN A 67 2.82 5.17 18.43
C GLN A 67 2.76 3.83 17.70
N ILE A 68 2.61 2.74 18.45
CA ILE A 68 2.46 1.40 17.88
C ILE A 68 1.07 0.89 18.24
N SER A 69 0.34 0.45 17.22
CA SER A 69 -0.88 -0.32 17.40
C SER A 69 -0.69 -1.68 16.76
N GLN A 70 -0.67 -2.71 17.60
CA GLN A 70 -0.39 -4.08 17.21
C GLN A 70 -1.46 -4.98 17.84
N ASP A 71 -2.06 -5.84 17.03
CA ASP A 71 -2.95 -6.90 17.49
C ASP A 71 -2.87 -8.08 16.51
N TYR A 72 -3.52 -9.18 16.86
CA TYR A 72 -3.58 -10.38 16.07
C TYR A 72 -4.96 -11.04 16.12
N SER A 73 -5.28 -11.69 15.01
CA SER A 73 -6.32 -12.69 14.88
C SER A 73 -5.85 -13.73 13.85
N SER A 74 -6.35 -14.96 13.94
CA SER A 74 -6.21 -15.94 12.85
C SER A 74 -7.01 -15.58 11.61
N MET A 75 -7.92 -14.60 11.73
CA MET A 75 -8.72 -14.02 10.65
C MET A 75 -8.19 -12.62 10.36
N VAL A 76 -7.54 -12.42 9.20
CA VAL A 76 -6.75 -11.21 8.91
C VAL A 76 -7.58 -9.93 8.90
N ASN A 77 -8.78 -9.94 8.32
CA ASN A 77 -9.73 -8.83 8.36
C ASN A 77 -10.05 -8.38 9.80
N PHE A 78 -10.19 -9.35 10.72
CA PHE A 78 -10.43 -9.04 12.13
C PHE A 78 -9.16 -8.52 12.80
N ALA A 79 -7.98 -9.04 12.45
CA ALA A 79 -6.70 -8.52 12.95
C ALA A 79 -6.52 -7.05 12.59
N ARG A 80 -6.79 -6.66 11.34
CA ARG A 80 -6.69 -5.26 10.89
C ARG A 80 -7.68 -4.35 11.61
N CYS A 81 -8.94 -4.79 11.80
CA CYS A 81 -9.90 -4.03 12.60
C CYS A 81 -9.45 -3.85 14.07
N LYS A 82 -8.86 -4.87 14.68
CA LYS A 82 -8.33 -4.80 16.05
C LYS A 82 -7.14 -3.86 16.18
N VAL A 83 -6.26 -3.80 15.16
CA VAL A 83 -5.18 -2.81 15.08
C VAL A 83 -5.73 -1.38 15.10
N LEU A 84 -6.95 -1.14 14.59
CA LEU A 84 -7.65 0.13 14.72
C LEU A 84 -8.42 0.30 16.05
N GLY A 85 -8.26 -0.61 17.01
CA GLY A 85 -8.95 -0.57 18.30
C GLY A 85 -10.44 -0.89 18.23
N ALA A 86 -10.89 -1.57 17.16
CA ALA A 86 -12.30 -1.85 16.94
C ALA A 86 -12.92 -2.72 18.04
N ASN A 87 -14.20 -2.49 18.31
CA ASN A 87 -15.00 -3.33 19.18
C ASN A 87 -16.40 -3.53 18.59
N VAL A 88 -16.80 -4.80 18.45
CA VAL A 88 -18.11 -5.21 17.88
C VAL A 88 -19.31 -4.58 18.61
N LEU A 89 -19.16 -4.23 19.89
CA LEU A 89 -20.25 -3.68 20.71
C LEU A 89 -20.48 -2.17 20.49
N ARG A 90 -19.64 -1.51 19.68
CA ARG A 90 -19.72 -0.05 19.44
C ARG A 90 -20.50 0.33 18.18
N GLY A 91 -20.95 -0.66 17.41
CA GLY A 91 -21.67 -0.44 16.17
C GLY A 91 -20.79 0.00 15.00
N PRO A 92 -21.39 0.29 13.85
CA PRO A 92 -20.67 0.56 12.59
C PRO A 92 -19.98 1.93 12.53
N ASN A 93 -20.48 2.93 13.26
CA ASN A 93 -19.97 4.31 13.17
C ASN A 93 -18.82 4.60 14.15
N GLN A 94 -18.06 3.57 14.52
CA GLN A 94 -16.90 3.74 15.39
C GLN A 94 -15.74 4.36 14.60
N LEU A 95 -14.90 5.13 15.28
CA LEU A 95 -13.67 5.70 14.72
C LEU A 95 -12.45 4.86 15.15
N PRO A 96 -11.32 4.91 14.42
CA PRO A 96 -10.05 4.37 14.90
C PRO A 96 -9.75 4.81 16.33
N TRP A 97 -9.50 3.82 17.20
CA TRP A 97 -9.19 4.00 18.63
C TRP A 97 -10.22 4.88 19.37
N ASP A 98 -11.49 4.80 18.98
CA ASP A 98 -12.60 5.64 19.47
C ASP A 98 -12.37 7.15 19.28
N GLY A 99 -11.53 7.57 18.34
CA GLY A 99 -11.14 8.97 18.15
C GLY A 99 -10.32 9.55 19.30
N LYS A 100 -9.83 8.72 20.22
CA LYS A 100 -9.07 9.16 21.41
C LYS A 100 -7.59 9.35 21.11
N LEU A 101 -7.07 8.63 20.12
CA LEU A 101 -5.68 8.76 19.71
C LEU A 101 -5.57 9.83 18.64
N LYS A 102 -4.81 10.90 18.92
CA LYS A 102 -4.49 11.92 17.93
C LYS A 102 -3.35 11.45 17.04
N TYR A 103 -3.53 11.52 15.73
CA TYR A 103 -2.54 11.15 14.73
C TYR A 103 -2.72 11.95 13.44
N ASP A 104 -1.67 12.04 12.64
CA ASP A 104 -1.68 12.57 11.28
C ASP A 104 -1.68 11.42 10.25
N TYR A 105 -0.89 10.37 10.52
CA TYR A 105 -0.68 9.25 9.60
C TYR A 105 -0.82 7.89 10.28
N GLN A 106 -1.40 6.93 9.57
CA GLN A 106 -1.29 5.50 9.83
C GLN A 106 -0.33 4.88 8.83
N LEU A 107 0.73 4.23 9.29
CA LEU A 107 1.59 3.42 8.43
C LEU A 107 1.32 1.96 8.71
N TRP A 108 0.71 1.29 7.74
CA TRP A 108 0.44 -0.14 7.76
C TRP A 108 1.65 -0.91 7.26
N ILE A 109 2.10 -1.87 8.07
CA ILE A 109 3.25 -2.71 7.76
C ILE A 109 2.95 -4.15 8.15
N ASP A 110 2.99 -5.06 7.19
CA ASP A 110 2.89 -6.49 7.47
C ASP A 110 4.22 -7.00 8.07
N SER A 111 4.13 -8.01 8.95
CA SER A 111 5.26 -8.49 9.76
C SER A 111 6.42 -9.12 8.97
N ASP A 112 6.21 -9.42 7.69
CA ASP A 112 7.17 -10.03 6.77
C ASP A 112 7.69 -9.04 5.71
N ILE A 113 7.46 -7.74 5.89
CA ILE A 113 7.93 -6.71 4.96
C ILE A 113 9.33 -6.22 5.34
N VAL A 114 10.20 -6.14 4.34
CA VAL A 114 11.59 -5.67 4.50
C VAL A 114 11.76 -4.32 3.80
N PHE A 115 12.15 -3.30 4.56
CA PHE A 115 12.17 -1.92 4.09
C PHE A 115 13.36 -1.13 4.65
N ASP A 116 13.46 0.12 4.21
CA ASP A 116 14.41 1.12 4.71
C ASP A 116 13.65 2.45 4.96
N THR A 117 14.27 3.39 5.67
CA THR A 117 13.63 4.67 6.02
C THR A 117 13.32 5.54 4.79
N GLU A 118 14.11 5.45 3.72
CA GLU A 118 13.87 6.25 2.50
C GLU A 118 12.51 5.92 1.89
N LYS A 119 12.12 4.63 1.90
CA LYS A 119 10.79 4.18 1.43
C LYS A 119 9.64 4.88 2.15
N PHE A 120 9.78 5.14 3.45
CA PHE A 120 8.78 5.89 4.20
C PHE A 120 8.73 7.36 3.77
N TYR A 121 9.88 8.02 3.65
CA TYR A 121 9.92 9.43 3.23
C TYR A 121 9.36 9.64 1.81
N ARG A 122 9.54 8.65 0.92
CA ARG A 122 8.90 8.67 -0.41
C ARG A 122 7.38 8.62 -0.32
N LEU A 123 6.80 7.79 0.55
CA LEU A 123 5.35 7.78 0.80
C LEU A 123 4.85 9.15 1.24
N VAL A 124 5.54 9.78 2.19
CA VAL A 124 5.19 11.12 2.68
C VAL A 124 5.30 12.15 1.56
N ALA A 125 6.35 12.09 0.73
CA ALA A 125 6.58 13.03 -0.36
C ALA A 125 5.51 12.98 -1.47
N MET A 126 4.76 11.88 -1.58
CA MET A 126 3.63 11.81 -2.52
C MET A 126 2.47 12.73 -2.11
N ASP A 127 2.34 13.01 -0.81
CA ASP A 127 1.31 13.87 -0.22
C ASP A 127 -0.13 13.48 -0.60
N LYS A 128 -0.41 12.17 -0.64
CA LYS A 128 -1.74 11.61 -0.96
C LYS A 128 -2.45 11.09 0.28
N ASP A 129 -3.79 11.02 0.22
CA ASP A 129 -4.61 10.50 1.31
C ASP A 129 -4.33 9.02 1.56
N ILE A 130 -4.14 8.26 0.48
CA ILE A 130 -3.69 6.87 0.50
C ILE A 130 -2.49 6.74 -0.45
N ALA A 131 -1.32 6.46 0.11
CA ALA A 131 -0.08 6.25 -0.61
C ALA A 131 0.50 4.88 -0.28
N CYS A 132 0.91 4.11 -1.30
CA CYS A 132 1.52 2.81 -1.09
C CYS A 132 2.83 2.64 -1.88
N GLY A 133 3.67 1.76 -1.35
CA GLY A 133 4.71 1.11 -2.14
C GLY A 133 4.19 -0.21 -2.69
N TRP A 134 5.11 -1.01 -3.23
CA TRP A 134 4.78 -2.32 -3.75
C TRP A 134 5.82 -3.36 -3.34
N TYR A 135 5.37 -4.61 -3.28
CA TYR A 135 6.20 -5.77 -3.07
C TYR A 135 5.76 -6.89 -4.01
N MET A 136 6.63 -7.87 -4.21
CA MET A 136 6.27 -9.06 -4.98
C MET A 136 5.35 -9.94 -4.12
N THR A 137 4.32 -10.53 -4.70
CA THR A 137 3.56 -11.57 -4.02
C THR A 137 4.39 -12.86 -3.92
N GLU A 138 3.85 -13.88 -3.26
CA GLU A 138 4.54 -15.15 -3.03
C GLU A 138 4.94 -15.88 -4.33
N ASP A 139 4.26 -15.60 -5.46
CA ASP A 139 4.58 -16.20 -6.76
C ASP A 139 5.89 -15.67 -7.38
N GLY A 140 6.45 -14.59 -6.82
CA GLY A 140 7.68 -13.95 -7.31
C GLY A 140 7.54 -13.29 -8.68
N LYS A 141 6.31 -13.05 -9.18
CA LYS A 141 5.99 -12.46 -10.49
C LYS A 141 5.01 -11.30 -10.42
N THR A 142 3.90 -11.47 -9.70
CA THR A 142 2.89 -10.43 -9.49
C THR A 142 3.28 -9.53 -8.33
N THR A 143 2.74 -8.32 -8.30
CA THR A 143 2.97 -7.33 -7.24
C THR A 143 1.74 -7.19 -6.35
N SER A 144 1.92 -6.53 -5.21
CA SER A 144 0.86 -6.21 -4.26
C SER A 144 -0.12 -5.14 -4.75
N VAL A 145 0.00 -4.64 -5.99
CA VAL A 145 -0.91 -3.65 -6.55
C VAL A 145 -1.56 -4.16 -7.84
N ALA A 146 -2.82 -3.80 -8.06
CA ALA A 146 -3.59 -4.26 -9.22
C ALA A 146 -4.57 -3.21 -9.74
N HIS A 147 -5.03 -3.46 -10.96
CA HIS A 147 -6.10 -2.73 -11.62
C HIS A 147 -7.34 -3.62 -11.76
N TRP A 148 -8.51 -3.01 -11.71
CA TRP A 148 -9.78 -3.68 -11.92
C TRP A 148 -9.90 -4.17 -13.37
N LEU A 149 -10.58 -5.30 -13.54
CA LEU A 149 -10.91 -5.85 -14.85
C LEU A 149 -12.43 -5.92 -14.99
N GLU A 150 -12.90 -5.63 -16.20
CA GLU A 150 -14.27 -5.97 -16.60
C GLU A 150 -14.46 -7.49 -16.62
N GLU A 151 -15.69 -7.95 -16.49
CA GLU A 151 -16.04 -9.38 -16.31
C GLU A 151 -15.37 -10.29 -17.36
N ASP A 152 -15.46 -9.93 -18.63
CA ASP A 152 -14.88 -10.70 -19.74
C ASP A 152 -13.37 -10.87 -19.60
N ASP A 153 -12.67 -9.83 -19.14
CA ASP A 153 -11.22 -9.85 -18.99
C ASP A 153 -10.81 -10.52 -17.68
N PHE A 154 -11.61 -10.37 -16.62
CA PHE A 154 -11.44 -11.11 -15.36
C PHE A 154 -11.56 -12.63 -15.60
N ALA A 155 -12.58 -13.07 -16.34
CA ALA A 155 -12.77 -14.47 -16.72
C ALA A 155 -11.60 -14.99 -17.57
N LYS A 156 -11.16 -14.23 -18.58
CA LYS A 156 -9.99 -14.59 -19.40
C LYS A 156 -8.68 -14.62 -18.60
N ASN A 157 -8.56 -13.80 -17.57
CA ASN A 157 -7.41 -13.74 -16.67
C ASN A 157 -7.46 -14.81 -15.56
N GLY A 158 -8.39 -15.78 -15.67
CA GLY A 158 -8.47 -16.92 -14.74
C GLY A 158 -9.08 -16.58 -13.39
N GLY A 159 -9.88 -15.51 -13.30
CA GLY A 159 -10.53 -15.08 -12.06
C GLY A 159 -9.60 -14.35 -11.10
N VAL A 160 -8.57 -13.67 -11.63
CA VAL A 160 -7.64 -12.87 -10.84
C VAL A 160 -7.61 -11.44 -11.38
N MET A 161 -7.52 -10.45 -10.49
CA MET A 161 -7.37 -9.04 -10.88
C MET A 161 -6.09 -8.81 -11.70
N ASN A 162 -6.03 -7.70 -12.44
CA ASN A 162 -4.87 -7.37 -13.25
C ASN A 162 -3.74 -6.81 -12.38
N HIS A 163 -3.05 -7.69 -11.67
CA HIS A 163 -1.88 -7.33 -10.89
C HIS A 163 -0.79 -6.77 -11.81
N GLU A 164 -0.20 -5.66 -11.39
CA GLU A 164 1.07 -5.24 -11.96
C GLU A 164 2.09 -6.36 -11.71
N THR A 165 2.92 -6.63 -12.71
CA THR A 165 4.02 -7.59 -12.62
C THR A 165 5.31 -6.85 -12.32
N GLY A 166 6.33 -7.58 -11.86
CA GLY A 166 7.68 -7.02 -11.72
C GLY A 166 8.20 -6.38 -13.02
N GLU A 167 7.78 -6.89 -14.19
CA GLU A 167 8.13 -6.31 -15.48
C GLU A 167 7.34 -5.04 -15.79
N SER A 168 6.01 -5.06 -15.66
CA SER A 168 5.16 -3.92 -16.02
C SER A 168 5.39 -2.71 -15.10
N ILE A 169 5.52 -2.93 -13.79
CA ILE A 169 5.79 -1.84 -12.84
C ILE A 169 7.19 -1.23 -13.06
N SER A 170 8.16 -2.04 -13.51
CA SER A 170 9.51 -1.56 -13.83
C SER A 170 9.57 -0.66 -15.06
N ARG A 171 8.47 -0.52 -15.82
CA ARG A 171 8.35 0.44 -16.94
C ARG A 171 7.81 1.79 -16.48
N ARG A 172 7.20 1.87 -15.29
CA ARG A 172 6.67 3.10 -14.69
C ARG A 172 7.79 3.88 -14.00
N ARG A 173 7.71 5.21 -14.02
CA ARG A 173 8.74 6.13 -13.47
C ARG A 173 8.18 7.20 -12.54
N LYS A 174 6.86 7.31 -12.46
CA LYS A 174 6.15 8.32 -11.69
C LYS A 174 5.02 7.63 -10.91
N PRO A 175 4.59 8.22 -9.78
CA PRO A 175 3.40 7.75 -9.09
C PRO A 175 2.19 7.66 -10.02
N PHE A 176 1.35 6.66 -9.78
CA PHE A 176 0.16 6.36 -10.56
C PHE A 176 -0.95 5.84 -9.63
N THR A 177 -2.20 5.93 -10.07
CA THR A 177 -3.33 5.39 -9.33
C THR A 177 -3.46 3.90 -9.55
N VAL A 178 -3.93 3.18 -8.53
CA VAL A 178 -4.24 1.74 -8.56
C VAL A 178 -5.61 1.49 -7.96
N ASP A 179 -6.23 0.37 -8.32
CA ASP A 179 -7.54 0.00 -7.80
C ASP A 179 -7.43 -0.85 -6.53
N TYR A 180 -6.28 -1.50 -6.36
CA TYR A 180 -5.96 -2.35 -5.23
C TYR A 180 -4.51 -2.14 -4.80
N THR A 181 -4.31 -2.10 -3.49
CA THR A 181 -3.00 -2.28 -2.85
C THR A 181 -3.14 -3.22 -1.66
N GLY A 182 -2.19 -4.13 -1.51
CA GLY A 182 -1.99 -4.83 -0.25
C GLY A 182 -1.54 -3.87 0.84
N PHE A 183 -1.81 -4.22 2.09
CA PHE A 183 -1.53 -3.38 3.26
C PHE A 183 -0.16 -3.62 3.90
N GLY A 184 0.75 -4.33 3.23
CA GLY A 184 2.10 -4.55 3.72
C GLY A 184 2.96 -3.29 3.77
N TRP A 185 2.65 -2.26 2.98
CA TRP A 185 3.38 -0.98 3.01
C TRP A 185 2.52 0.18 2.47
N THR A 186 1.60 0.64 3.32
CA THR A 186 0.60 1.65 2.95
C THR A 186 0.50 2.75 4.01
N LEU A 187 0.67 4.00 3.60
CA LEU A 187 0.49 5.20 4.40
C LEU A 187 -0.90 5.79 4.13
N ILE A 188 -1.68 5.97 5.20
CA ILE A 188 -3.04 6.52 5.14
C ILE A 188 -3.10 7.76 6.03
N LYS A 189 -3.60 8.87 5.49
CA LYS A 189 -3.80 10.10 6.27
C LYS A 189 -5.04 10.00 7.16
N HIS A 190 -4.97 10.68 8.31
CA HIS A 190 -6.17 10.95 9.11
C HIS A 190 -7.24 11.61 8.23
N GLY A 191 -8.48 11.14 8.34
CA GLY A 191 -9.62 11.56 7.53
C GLY A 191 -10.16 10.44 6.64
N VAL A 192 -9.31 9.49 6.24
CA VAL A 192 -9.74 8.35 5.40
C VAL A 192 -10.60 7.38 6.20
N PHE A 193 -10.07 6.85 7.32
CA PHE A 193 -10.84 5.94 8.19
C PHE A 193 -11.94 6.65 8.97
N GLU A 194 -11.86 7.97 9.12
CA GLU A 194 -12.87 8.81 9.76
C GLU A 194 -13.99 9.23 8.80
N ASN A 195 -13.90 8.91 7.50
CA ASN A 195 -14.95 9.23 6.54
C ASN A 195 -16.24 8.48 6.90
N GLU A 196 -17.38 9.18 6.84
CA GLU A 196 -18.70 8.63 7.20
C GLU A 196 -19.14 7.45 6.32
N GLU A 197 -18.60 7.33 5.11
CA GLU A 197 -18.83 6.21 4.18
C GLU A 197 -17.91 5.01 4.48
N MET A 198 -16.80 5.22 5.21
CA MET A 198 -15.84 4.20 5.63
C MET A 198 -16.22 3.62 7.01
N VAL A 199 -17.31 2.84 7.06
CA VAL A 199 -17.84 2.31 8.32
C VAL A 199 -17.20 1.00 8.78
N TYR A 200 -17.19 0.76 10.09
CA TYR A 200 -16.83 -0.54 10.65
C TYR A 200 -17.83 -1.62 10.21
N PRO A 201 -17.36 -2.84 9.87
CA PRO A 201 -15.96 -3.28 9.80
C PRO A 201 -15.21 -2.86 8.53
N TRP A 202 -14.16 -2.04 8.67
CA TRP A 202 -13.38 -1.45 7.57
C TRP A 202 -12.68 -2.44 6.62
N PHE A 203 -12.55 -3.69 7.03
CA PHE A 203 -11.85 -4.74 6.31
C PHE A 203 -12.75 -5.97 6.08
N ALA A 204 -14.07 -5.84 6.20
CA ALA A 204 -14.95 -6.99 5.97
C ALA A 204 -14.87 -7.45 4.51
N PRO A 205 -14.61 -8.75 4.25
CA PRO A 205 -14.67 -9.31 2.91
C PRO A 205 -16.01 -9.03 2.25
N LYS A 206 -15.99 -8.58 1.00
CA LYS A 206 -17.20 -8.34 0.19
C LYS A 206 -17.39 -9.46 -0.83
N MET A 207 -18.65 -9.81 -1.07
CA MET A 207 -19.03 -10.60 -2.24
C MET A 207 -18.98 -9.68 -3.46
N GLN A 208 -18.24 -10.10 -4.48
CA GLN A 208 -18.20 -9.48 -5.78
C GLN A 208 -19.05 -10.32 -6.72
N VAL A 209 -20.08 -9.69 -7.28
CA VAL A 209 -20.95 -10.29 -8.30
C VAL A 209 -20.75 -9.46 -9.55
N PHE A 210 -20.25 -10.08 -10.61
CA PHE A 210 -20.07 -9.41 -11.90
C PHE A 210 -21.42 -9.24 -12.62
N ASP A 211 -21.46 -8.43 -13.67
CA ASP A 211 -22.69 -7.97 -14.33
C ASP A 211 -23.62 -9.10 -14.77
N SER A 212 -23.08 -10.22 -15.25
CA SER A 212 -23.90 -11.38 -15.65
C SER A 212 -24.54 -12.13 -14.47
N GLY A 213 -23.98 -11.97 -13.27
CA GLY A 213 -24.30 -12.77 -12.08
C GLY A 213 -23.76 -14.21 -12.10
N GLU A 214 -23.19 -14.66 -13.22
CA GLU A 214 -22.63 -16.01 -13.39
C GLU A 214 -21.25 -16.14 -12.71
N VAL A 215 -20.48 -15.05 -12.67
CA VAL A 215 -19.19 -14.98 -11.98
C VAL A 215 -19.38 -14.30 -10.62
N GLN A 216 -19.03 -15.02 -9.56
CA GLN A 216 -19.03 -14.51 -8.20
C GLN A 216 -17.71 -14.87 -7.52
N ASP A 217 -17.14 -13.91 -6.81
CA ASP A 217 -15.92 -14.11 -6.02
C ASP A 217 -16.06 -13.41 -4.66
N MET A 218 -15.27 -13.81 -3.68
CA MET A 218 -15.15 -13.11 -2.41
C MET A 218 -13.80 -12.43 -2.38
N CYS A 219 -13.80 -11.09 -2.32
CA CYS A 219 -12.54 -10.37 -2.30
C CYS A 219 -11.89 -10.39 -0.92
N GLY A 220 -10.55 -10.31 -0.92
CA GLY A 220 -9.76 -10.19 0.30
C GLY A 220 -10.10 -8.92 1.09
N GLU A 221 -9.62 -8.87 2.32
CA GLU A 221 -9.87 -7.76 3.24
C GLU A 221 -9.26 -6.45 2.74
N ASP A 222 -8.06 -6.51 2.15
CA ASP A 222 -7.37 -5.36 1.58
C ASP A 222 -8.13 -4.83 0.35
N VAL A 223 -8.65 -5.74 -0.49
CA VAL A 223 -9.48 -5.38 -1.65
C VAL A 223 -10.76 -4.70 -1.20
N SER A 224 -11.40 -5.22 -0.14
CA SER A 224 -12.64 -4.67 0.40
C SER A 224 -12.45 -3.22 0.86
N PHE A 225 -11.38 -2.95 1.63
CA PHE A 225 -11.02 -1.59 2.01
C PHE A 225 -10.77 -0.70 0.79
N CYS A 226 -10.04 -1.18 -0.21
CA CYS A 226 -9.72 -0.38 -1.40
C CYS A 226 -10.99 0.00 -2.19
N LEU A 227 -11.96 -0.91 -2.27
CA LEU A 227 -13.26 -0.64 -2.88
C LEU A 227 -14.06 0.39 -2.09
N ASP A 228 -14.17 0.22 -0.77
CA ASP A 228 -14.83 1.20 0.10
C ASP A 228 -14.19 2.59 -0.03
N ALA A 229 -12.85 2.67 -0.03
CA ALA A 229 -12.13 3.93 -0.15
C ALA A 229 -12.42 4.61 -1.49
N LYS A 230 -12.49 3.85 -2.59
CA LYS A 230 -12.83 4.38 -3.91
C LYS A 230 -14.29 4.81 -4.02
N GLU A 231 -15.21 4.02 -3.48
CA GLU A 231 -16.63 4.39 -3.37
C GLU A 231 -16.79 5.69 -2.57
N ALA A 232 -15.97 5.88 -1.53
CA ALA A 232 -15.89 7.10 -0.74
C ALA A 232 -15.13 8.27 -1.40
N GLY A 233 -14.75 8.12 -2.68
CA GLY A 233 -14.12 9.17 -3.48
C GLY A 233 -12.61 9.34 -3.30
N TYR A 234 -11.93 8.43 -2.59
CA TYR A 234 -10.48 8.46 -2.46
C TYR A 234 -9.76 7.77 -3.64
N GLU A 235 -8.60 8.30 -4.01
CA GLU A 235 -7.68 7.64 -4.93
C GLU A 235 -6.53 6.97 -4.15
N ILE A 236 -6.16 5.76 -4.58
CA ILE A 236 -5.01 5.03 -4.05
C ILE A 236 -3.83 5.26 -4.98
N TRP A 237 -2.75 5.83 -4.47
CA TRP A 237 -1.56 6.16 -5.25
C TRP A 237 -0.39 5.24 -4.93
N CYS A 238 0.20 4.63 -5.94
CA CYS A 238 1.42 3.83 -5.85
C CYS A 238 2.61 4.56 -6.48
N ASP A 239 3.74 4.65 -5.78
CA ASP A 239 5.02 5.04 -6.40
C ASP A 239 5.82 3.79 -6.83
N PRO A 240 6.08 3.62 -8.15
CA PRO A 240 6.79 2.44 -8.66
C PRO A 240 8.24 2.37 -8.19
N LEU A 241 8.80 3.44 -7.63
CA LEU A 241 10.15 3.46 -7.05
C LEU A 241 10.19 2.97 -5.60
N ILE A 242 9.04 2.85 -4.93
CA ILE A 242 8.93 2.34 -3.54
C ILE A 242 8.73 0.83 -3.57
N ARG A 243 9.79 0.09 -3.94
CA ARG A 243 9.81 -1.37 -3.79
C ARG A 243 10.26 -1.80 -2.40
N VAL A 244 9.43 -2.53 -1.67
CA VAL A 244 9.81 -3.21 -0.42
C VAL A 244 9.96 -4.73 -0.65
N GLY A 245 10.68 -5.39 0.24
CA GLY A 245 10.85 -6.84 0.23
C GLY A 245 9.69 -7.54 0.92
N HIS A 246 9.43 -8.79 0.54
CA HIS A 246 8.41 -9.66 1.12
C HIS A 246 9.09 -10.98 1.49
N GLU A 247 9.33 -11.16 2.78
CA GLU A 247 10.03 -12.31 3.34
C GLU A 247 9.09 -13.52 3.39
N LYS A 248 9.53 -14.66 2.84
CA LYS A 248 8.76 -15.91 2.91
C LYS A 248 9.60 -17.03 3.49
N THR A 249 9.03 -17.72 4.47
CA THR A 249 9.66 -18.87 5.12
C THR A 249 9.57 -20.07 4.20
N ARG A 250 10.70 -20.74 3.99
CA ARG A 250 10.75 -22.04 3.29
C ARG A 250 11.17 -23.12 4.26
N VAL A 251 10.36 -24.17 4.38
CA VAL A 251 10.70 -25.40 5.13
C VAL A 251 11.46 -26.33 4.19
N ILE A 252 12.56 -26.92 4.68
CA ILE A 252 13.39 -27.90 3.96
C ILE A 252 13.09 -29.29 4.52
#